data_AF-I3I958-F1
#
_entry.id   AF-I3I958-F1
#
_cell.length_a   1.000
_cell.length_b   1.000
_cell.length_c   1.000
_cell.angle_alpha   90.00
_cell.angle_beta   90.00
_cell.angle_gamma   90.00
#
_symmetry.space_group_name_H-M   'P 1'
#
loop_
_entity.id
_entity.type
_entity.pdbx_description
1 polymer ?
#
loop_
_entity_poly.entity_id
_entity_poly.type
_entity_poly.pdbx_seq_one_letter_code
_entity_poly.pdbx_strand_id
1 'polypeptide(L)'
;MKHNTLIALYHNPRCSKSREALNLLREQGVEPEVILYLETPPNAKTLKSLLAQLGISARALLRKSEDAYKELGLADQTLSETALINAMVENPKLIERPIAIKDGKAVIGRPPENVLQLLTP
;
A
#
# COMPACT_ATOMS: atom_id res chain seq x y z
N MET A 1 27.00 -8.12 10.59
CA MET A 1 25.79 -8.98 10.59
C MET A 1 24.79 -8.33 9.64
N LYS A 2 24.34 -9.02 8.58
CA LYS A 2 23.29 -8.49 7.71
C LYS A 2 21.97 -8.70 8.44
N HIS A 3 21.41 -7.67 9.09
CA HIS A 3 20.03 -7.74 9.50
C HIS A 3 19.21 -7.99 8.23
N ASN A 4 18.43 -9.07 8.22
CA ASN A 4 17.59 -9.41 7.09
C ASN A 4 16.36 -8.49 7.12
N THR A 5 16.58 -7.28 6.61
CA THR A 5 15.66 -6.13 6.57
C THR A 5 14.76 -6.20 5.34
N LEU A 6 14.07 -7.32 5.12
CA LEU A 6 13.29 -7.49 3.89
C LEU A 6 12.10 -6.52 3.91
N ILE A 7 12.16 -5.50 3.06
CA ILE A 7 11.05 -4.57 2.85
C ILE A 7 10.24 -5.05 1.67
N ALA A 8 8.95 -5.33 1.86
CA ALA A 8 8.04 -5.56 0.74
C ALA A 8 7.44 -4.23 0.28
N LEU A 9 7.43 -3.98 -1.03
CA LEU A 9 6.91 -2.76 -1.63
C LEU A 9 5.79 -3.10 -2.62
N TYR A 10 4.56 -2.72 -2.27
CA TYR A 10 3.41 -2.76 -3.16
C TYR A 10 3.57 -1.63 -4.18
N HIS A 11 4.00 -2.01 -5.38
CA HIS A 11 4.54 -1.12 -6.39
C HIS A 11 3.68 -1.08 -7.64
N ASN A 12 3.64 0.10 -8.28
CA ASN A 12 3.12 0.25 -9.64
C ASN A 12 4.16 0.99 -10.50
N PRO A 13 4.79 0.32 -11.48
CA PRO A 13 5.84 0.90 -12.33
C PRO A 13 5.40 2.13 -13.13
N ARG A 14 4.09 2.29 -13.37
CA ARG A 14 3.53 3.42 -14.12
C ARG A 14 3.26 4.65 -13.23
N CYS A 15 3.46 4.54 -11.92
CA CYS A 15 3.19 5.62 -10.97
C CYS A 15 4.50 6.29 -10.51
N SER A 16 4.69 7.57 -10.83
CA SER A 16 5.91 8.32 -10.46
C SER A 16 6.24 8.24 -8.97
N LYS A 17 5.24 8.44 -8.10
CA LYS A 17 5.43 8.33 -6.64
C LYS A 17 5.83 6.93 -6.17
N SER A 18 5.39 5.90 -6.87
CA SER A 18 5.78 4.52 -6.57
C SER A 18 7.21 4.20 -7.02
N ARG A 19 7.65 4.76 -8.15
CA ARG A 19 9.04 4.69 -8.62
C ARG A 19 9.99 5.49 -7.73
N GLU A 20 9.59 6.68 -7.32
CA GLU A 20 10.33 7.52 -6.37
C GLU A 20 10.57 6.76 -5.06
N ALA A 21 9.54 6.14 -4.48
CA ALA A 21 9.69 5.36 -3.24
C ALA A 21 10.64 4.15 -3.40
N LEU A 22 10.55 3.42 -4.53
CA LEU A 22 11.46 2.32 -4.83
C LEU A 22 12.92 2.80 -4.91
N ASN A 23 13.15 3.92 -5.60
CA ASN A 23 14.49 4.50 -5.72
C ASN A 23 15.03 4.97 -4.36
N LEU A 24 14.20 5.64 -3.54
CA LEU A 24 14.60 6.08 -2.21
C LEU A 24 15.07 4.92 -1.32
N LEU A 25 14.39 3.77 -1.37
CA LEU A 25 14.83 2.57 -0.64
C LEU A 25 16.18 2.06 -1.15
N ARG A 26 16.36 2.01 -2.48
CA ARG A 26 17.61 1.57 -3.12
C ARG A 26 18.79 2.51 -2.83
N GLU A 27 18.55 3.81 -2.79
CA GLU A 27 19.54 4.83 -2.41
C GLU A 27 20.03 4.65 -0.97
N GLN A 28 19.20 4.10 -0.09
CA GLN A 28 19.59 3.70 1.27
C GLN A 28 20.24 2.30 1.34
N GLY A 29 20.55 1.69 0.21
CA GLY A 29 21.16 0.36 0.13
C GLY A 29 20.21 -0.80 0.42
N VAL A 30 18.88 -0.56 0.39
CA VAL A 30 17.86 -1.60 0.57
C VAL A 30 17.29 -1.98 -0.78
N GLU A 31 17.37 -3.27 -1.13
CA GLU A 31 16.63 -3.81 -2.27
C GLU A 31 15.31 -4.41 -1.77
N PRO A 32 14.16 -3.75 -1.99
CA PRO A 32 12.88 -4.25 -1.53
C PRO A 32 12.35 -5.40 -2.42
N GLU A 33 11.57 -6.29 -1.83
CA GLU A 33 10.73 -7.23 -2.57
C GLU A 33 9.60 -6.45 -3.26
N VAL A 34 9.61 -6.43 -4.58
CA VAL A 34 8.61 -5.69 -5.37
C VAL A 34 7.37 -6.56 -5.59
N ILE A 35 6.23 -6.12 -5.06
CA ILE A 35 4.93 -6.76 -5.27
C ILE A 35 4.11 -5.91 -6.24
N LEU A 36 3.92 -6.41 -7.46
CA LEU A 36 3.06 -5.79 -8.47
C LEU A 36 1.60 -6.07 -8.15
N TYR A 37 1.06 -5.35 -7.15
CA TYR A 37 -0.26 -5.63 -6.57
C TYR A 37 -1.46 -5.51 -7.54
N LEU A 38 -1.26 -4.95 -8.73
CA LEU A 38 -2.28 -4.98 -9.79
C LEU A 38 -2.28 -6.30 -10.58
N GLU A 39 -1.14 -7.00 -10.62
CA GLU A 39 -0.98 -8.32 -11.23
C GLU A 39 -1.25 -9.43 -10.22
N THR A 40 -0.81 -9.24 -8.98
CA THR A 40 -1.01 -10.16 -7.84
C THR A 40 -1.76 -9.46 -6.70
N PRO A 41 -3.08 -9.24 -6.86
CA PRO A 41 -3.85 -8.47 -5.90
C PRO A 41 -3.95 -9.14 -4.53
N PRO A 42 -3.91 -8.35 -3.44
CA PRO A 42 -4.07 -8.90 -2.10
C PRO A 42 -5.52 -9.35 -1.90
N ASN A 43 -5.69 -10.52 -1.29
CA ASN A 43 -7.01 -10.97 -0.84
C ASN A 43 -7.47 -10.19 0.41
N ALA A 44 -8.73 -10.40 0.81
CA ALA A 44 -9.32 -9.72 1.96
C ALA A 44 -8.54 -9.94 3.28
N LYS A 45 -7.96 -11.13 3.49
CA LYS A 45 -7.15 -11.44 4.69
C LYS A 45 -5.85 -10.63 4.68
N THR A 46 -5.19 -10.56 3.53
CA THR A 46 -3.98 -9.74 3.35
C THR A 46 -4.29 -8.26 3.57
N LEU A 47 -5.38 -7.73 2.99
CA LEU A 47 -5.80 -6.34 3.21
C LEU A 47 -6.09 -6.03 4.68
N LYS A 48 -6.80 -6.92 5.39
CA LYS A 48 -7.03 -6.74 6.84
C LYS A 48 -5.71 -6.68 7.62
N SER A 49 -4.75 -7.53 7.26
CA SER A 49 -3.42 -7.48 7.88
C SER A 49 -2.70 -6.17 7.55
N LEU A 50 -2.72 -5.72 6.29
CA LEU A 50 -2.13 -4.44 5.89
C LEU A 50 -2.73 -3.26 6.66
N LEU A 51 -4.04 -3.21 6.80
CA LEU A 51 -4.74 -2.15 7.54
C LEU A 51 -4.31 -2.12 9.01
N ALA A 52 -4.17 -3.30 9.64
CA ALA A 52 -3.68 -3.41 11.00
C ALA A 52 -2.22 -2.93 11.13
N GLN A 53 -1.35 -3.30 10.18
CA GLN A 53 0.06 -2.87 10.16
C GLN A 53 0.21 -1.36 9.88
N LEU A 54 -0.71 -0.77 9.13
CA LEU A 54 -0.80 0.66 8.85
C LEU A 54 -1.41 1.45 10.02
N GLY A 55 -2.21 0.81 10.87
CA GLY A 55 -2.97 1.48 11.92
C GLY A 55 -4.09 2.39 11.39
N ILE A 56 -4.66 2.07 10.22
CA ILE A 56 -5.70 2.87 9.57
C ILE A 56 -6.92 2.03 9.19
N SER A 57 -8.05 2.68 8.92
CA SER A 57 -9.23 2.03 8.37
C SER A 57 -9.13 1.81 6.86
N ALA A 58 -9.94 0.88 6.33
CA ALA A 58 -10.05 0.61 4.90
C ALA A 58 -10.41 1.89 4.11
N ARG A 59 -11.23 2.76 4.72
CA ARG A 59 -11.58 4.06 4.14
C ARG A 59 -10.37 4.95 3.88
N ALA A 60 -9.41 4.97 4.81
CA ALA A 60 -8.20 5.78 4.69
C ALA A 60 -7.22 5.21 3.65
N LEU A 61 -7.33 3.90 3.34
CA LEU A 61 -6.54 3.25 2.30
C LEU A 61 -7.12 3.46 0.88
N LEU A 62 -8.37 3.90 0.74
CA LEU A 62 -8.98 4.09 -0.57
C LEU A 62 -8.35 5.24 -1.35
N ARG A 63 -7.94 4.94 -2.58
CA ARG A 63 -7.43 5.88 -3.54
C ARG A 63 -8.58 6.63 -4.22
N LYS A 64 -8.94 7.78 -3.67
CA LYS A 64 -10.08 8.62 -4.10
C LYS A 64 -9.98 9.18 -5.53
N SER A 65 -8.80 9.15 -6.13
CA SER A 65 -8.54 9.70 -7.47
C SER A 65 -8.81 8.73 -8.61
N GLU A 66 -9.14 7.47 -8.32
CA GLU A 66 -9.42 6.46 -9.35
C GLU A 66 -10.90 6.50 -9.72
N ASP A 67 -11.24 6.34 -11.00
CA ASP A 67 -12.64 6.47 -11.47
C ASP A 67 -13.59 5.48 -10.77
N ALA A 68 -13.10 4.26 -10.49
CA ALA A 68 -13.86 3.25 -9.76
C ALA A 68 -14.32 3.71 -8.37
N TYR A 69 -13.63 4.67 -7.74
CA TYR A 69 -14.08 5.23 -6.47
C TYR A 69 -15.43 5.92 -6.60
N LYS A 70 -15.64 6.65 -7.70
CA LYS A 70 -16.89 7.34 -8.02
C LYS A 70 -17.93 6.37 -8.57
N GLU A 71 -17.55 5.51 -9.51
CA GLU A 71 -18.44 4.53 -10.16
C GLU A 71 -19.10 3.60 -9.14
N LEU A 72 -18.36 3.19 -8.11
CA LEU A 72 -18.85 2.29 -7.06
C LEU A 72 -19.45 3.04 -5.85
N GLY A 73 -19.59 4.36 -5.92
CA GLY A 73 -20.20 5.15 -4.84
C GLY A 73 -19.42 5.13 -3.52
N LEU A 74 -18.09 4.94 -3.54
CA LEU A 74 -17.27 4.75 -2.34
C LEU A 74 -17.05 6.04 -1.53
N ALA A 75 -17.73 7.14 -1.89
CA ALA A 75 -17.87 8.32 -1.06
C ALA A 75 -18.89 8.14 0.06
N ASP A 76 -19.81 7.17 -0.06
CA ASP A 76 -20.81 6.88 0.96
C ASP A 76 -20.15 6.42 2.28
N GLN A 77 -20.34 7.22 3.33
CA GLN A 77 -19.78 6.99 4.66
C GLN A 77 -20.50 5.90 5.44
N THR A 78 -21.66 5.43 4.98
CA THR A 78 -22.40 4.34 5.60
C THR A 78 -21.83 2.96 5.25
N LEU A 79 -20.98 2.88 4.21
CA LEU A 79 -20.32 1.63 3.81
C LEU A 79 -19.40 1.10 4.93
N SER A 80 -19.60 -0.16 5.26
CA SER A 80 -18.83 -0.87 6.28
C SER A 80 -17.39 -1.16 5.84
N GLU A 81 -16.50 -1.36 6.81
CA GLU A 81 -15.10 -1.73 6.57
C GLU A 81 -14.96 -2.95 5.65
N THR A 82 -15.78 -3.97 5.86
CA THR A 82 -15.82 -5.19 5.03
C THR A 82 -16.21 -4.87 3.59
N ALA A 83 -17.18 -3.97 3.36
CA ALA A 83 -17.60 -3.58 2.02
C ALA A 83 -16.46 -2.87 1.26
N LEU A 84 -15.72 -2.00 1.94
CA LEU A 84 -14.57 -1.30 1.35
C LEU A 84 -13.41 -2.25 1.04
N ILE A 85 -13.16 -3.23 1.92
CA ILE A 85 -12.16 -4.27 1.68
C ILE A 85 -12.55 -5.10 0.45
N ASN A 86 -13.81 -5.53 0.35
CA ASN A 86 -14.28 -6.29 -0.81
C ASN A 86 -14.14 -5.48 -2.11
N ALA A 87 -14.51 -4.18 -2.08
CA ALA A 87 -14.30 -3.30 -3.23
C ALA A 87 -12.83 -3.24 -3.65
N MET A 88 -11.88 -3.16 -2.70
CA MET A 88 -10.44 -3.18 -3.00
C MET A 88 -9.95 -4.53 -3.53
N VAL A 89 -10.51 -5.66 -3.07
CA VAL A 89 -10.18 -6.99 -3.61
C VAL A 89 -10.65 -7.11 -5.06
N GLU A 90 -11.88 -6.67 -5.35
CA GLU A 90 -12.46 -6.72 -6.70
C GLU A 90 -11.84 -5.69 -7.64
N ASN A 91 -11.42 -4.54 -7.10
CA ASN A 91 -10.82 -3.45 -7.85
C ASN A 91 -9.50 -3.00 -7.20
N PRO A 92 -8.39 -3.75 -7.39
CA PRO A 92 -7.10 -3.47 -6.76
C PRO A 92 -6.61 -2.04 -6.99
N LYS A 93 -6.95 -1.41 -8.12
CA LYS A 93 -6.65 0.01 -8.40
C LYS A 93 -7.08 0.97 -7.29
N LEU A 94 -8.12 0.63 -6.51
CA LEU A 94 -8.60 1.40 -5.37
C LEU A 94 -7.66 1.42 -4.17
N ILE A 95 -6.64 0.56 -4.13
CA ILE A 95 -5.67 0.52 -3.04
C ILE A 95 -4.68 1.67 -3.23
N GLU A 96 -4.49 2.50 -2.19
CA GLU A 96 -3.50 3.57 -2.21
C GLU A 96 -2.08 3.00 -2.32
N ARG A 97 -1.20 3.72 -3.02
CA ARG A 97 0.15 3.23 -3.34
C ARG A 97 1.19 4.35 -3.35
N PRO A 98 2.48 4.03 -3.18
CA PRO A 98 3.04 2.74 -2.77
C PRO A 98 2.76 2.43 -1.29
N ILE A 99 2.78 1.15 -0.93
CA ILE A 99 2.78 0.69 0.47
C ILE A 99 4.06 -0.09 0.70
N ALA A 100 4.84 0.31 1.69
CA ALA A 100 6.03 -0.41 2.13
C ALA A 100 5.74 -1.13 3.44
N ILE A 101 6.29 -2.33 3.63
CA ILE A 101 6.09 -3.18 4.81
C ILE A 101 7.43 -3.70 5.27
N LYS A 102 7.68 -3.64 6.58
CA LYS A 102 8.85 -4.22 7.23
C LYS A 102 8.48 -4.64 8.65
N ASP A 103 8.81 -5.87 9.04
CA ASP A 103 8.67 -6.38 10.42
C ASP A 103 7.28 -6.15 11.05
N GLY A 104 6.22 -6.31 10.26
CA GLY A 104 4.83 -6.11 10.71
C GLY A 104 4.40 -4.65 10.86
N LYS A 105 5.22 -3.69 10.43
CA LYS A 105 4.86 -2.28 10.29
C LYS A 105 4.73 -1.92 8.82
N ALA A 106 3.70 -1.16 8.47
CA ALA A 106 3.48 -0.70 7.11
C ALA A 106 3.39 0.83 7.05
N VAL A 107 3.75 1.40 5.90
CA VAL A 107 3.67 2.85 5.64
C VAL A 107 3.20 3.11 4.21
N ILE A 108 2.31 4.10 4.05
CA ILE A 108 1.94 4.63 2.72
C ILE A 108 3.00 5.65 2.29
N GLY A 109 3.67 5.38 1.16
CA GLY A 109 4.67 6.25 0.54
C GLY A 109 4.05 7.43 -0.22
N ARG A 110 3.12 8.14 0.43
CA ARG A 110 2.56 9.40 -0.05
C ARG A 110 2.65 10.43 1.08
N PRO A 111 3.72 11.24 1.13
CA PRO A 111 4.76 11.38 0.11
C PRO A 111 5.80 10.21 0.12
N PRO A 112 6.55 9.97 -0.97
CA PRO A 112 7.41 8.79 -1.15
C PRO A 112 8.41 8.54 -0.02
N GLU A 113 8.99 9.59 0.53
CA GLU A 113 9.93 9.58 1.66
C GLU A 113 9.39 8.92 2.92
N ASN A 114 8.07 8.78 3.07
CA ASN A 114 7.48 8.06 4.19
C ASN A 114 8.00 6.62 4.31
N VAL A 115 8.38 5.97 3.19
CA VAL A 115 8.92 4.60 3.24
C VAL A 115 10.23 4.51 4.04
N LEU A 116 10.96 5.62 4.20
CA LEU A 116 12.20 5.68 4.96
C LEU A 116 11.95 5.57 6.48
N GLN A 117 10.73 5.81 6.96
CA GLN A 117 10.34 5.60 8.35
C GLN A 117 10.40 4.12 8.79
N LEU A 118 10.54 3.20 7.83
CA LEU A 118 10.77 1.78 8.11
C LEU A 118 12.25 1.46 8.34
N LEU A 119 13.17 2.36 8.00
CA LEU A 119 14.61 2.14 8.15
C LEU A 119 15.13 2.52 9.53
N THR A 120 14.37 3.32 10.28
CA THR A 120 14.74 3.70 11.65
C THR A 120 14.61 2.50 12.60
N PRO A 121 15.49 2.38 13.62
CA PRO A 121 15.41 1.35 14.65
C PRO A 121 14.09 1.34 15.42
#